data_AF-A0A9P1BLQ0-F1
#
_entry.id   AF-A0A9P1BLQ0-F1
#
_cell.length_a   1.000
_cell.length_b   1.000
_cell.length_c   1.000
_cell.angle_alpha   90.00
_cell.angle_beta   90.00
_cell.angle_gamma   90.00
#
_symmetry.space_group_name_H-M   'P 1'
#
loop_
_entity.id
_entity.type
_entity.pdbx_description
1 polymer ?
#
loop_
_entity_poly.entity_id
_entity_poly.type
_entity_poly.pdbx_seq_one_letter_code
_entity_poly.pdbx_strand_id
1 'polypeptide(L)'
;MAMRQPSMQSEDEPPPSKIFPIELFACCPSAIKVLIPGTWMKIQDCTHLILVVGTLACIVEMVRTIAKLISAKCLEYGCVKELLSIVFIAPCVFYILTIINQYDDRLQAKQRAAKMEKENLARSYNDLLSDMDGLLSKSAESSAGLAERTFESKRRDFQRFLERVKERYKVYAGTKDGEQLLRQFKRFCSNWLHVFQECSIDPINYPKKVIAQKDLEDCTSISEVADLCLDRLKKTEVRFISTQRDQDAQLLRKNKNEYRRMTQTERASRLLELPAPSVSSQSLPQGGRKRRLSWLQFGGPRQFYIRSTPTKDAYPKEIRCGCGSMIILSFEHAKLLIGVFAGLCLMAYDIFVLATSKKQRPDMLSKFWEITDLLAAEVCLIVMLSRFEELDIIQQLEREVKELTRQNEQVEKQREKMNEFWSNAQQLTELWLYRTVPRLDLYKEVHNQLEDSGKEDLLNHMAGANQQLEDLERHLGELKDWKQDGQISPETKKQVGKAINEISKENELDKMLEKLEDAVSSKMKALGN
;
A
#
# COMPACT_ATOMS: atom_id res chain seq x y z
N MET A 1 9.35 17.38 23.14
CA MET A 1 9.04 16.34 24.14
C MET A 1 9.57 15.03 23.59
N ALA A 2 10.77 14.60 23.98
CA ALA A 2 11.33 13.33 23.52
C ALA A 2 10.56 12.20 24.20
N MET A 3 9.79 11.41 23.44
CA MET A 3 9.18 10.19 23.97
C MET A 3 10.32 9.28 24.46
N ARG A 4 10.42 9.12 25.78
CA ARG A 4 11.30 8.16 26.43
C ARG A 4 10.83 6.78 25.96
N GLN A 5 11.54 6.18 25.01
CA GLN A 5 11.23 4.83 24.55
C GLN A 5 11.26 3.92 25.79
N PRO A 6 10.17 3.19 26.08
CA PRO A 6 10.20 2.22 27.16
C PRO A 6 11.32 1.23 26.85
N SER A 7 12.30 1.11 27.74
CA SER A 7 13.31 0.06 27.65
C SER A 7 12.58 -1.27 27.71
N MET A 8 12.40 -1.93 26.56
CA MET A 8 12.03 -3.34 26.50
C MET A 8 13.18 -4.13 27.11
N GLN A 9 13.27 -4.14 28.44
CA GLN A 9 14.03 -5.14 29.16
C GLN A 9 13.32 -6.47 28.89
N SER A 10 14.00 -7.35 28.18
CA SER A 10 13.53 -8.66 27.79
C SER A 10 13.40 -9.56 29.03
N GLU A 11 12.23 -9.58 29.64
CA GLU A 11 11.90 -10.52 30.73
C GLU A 11 11.96 -12.00 30.32
N ASP A 12 12.19 -12.30 29.03
CA ASP A 12 12.21 -13.65 28.46
C ASP A 12 13.62 -14.20 28.14
N GLU A 13 14.72 -13.52 28.49
CA GLU A 13 16.04 -14.13 28.28
C GLU A 13 16.21 -15.33 29.23
N PRO A 14 16.40 -16.57 28.70
CA PRO A 14 16.62 -17.73 29.54
C PRO A 14 17.90 -17.51 30.37
N PRO A 15 17.93 -17.98 31.64
CA PRO A 15 19.11 -17.83 32.47
C PRO A 15 20.34 -18.40 31.75
N PRO A 16 21.49 -17.72 31.81
CA PRO A 16 22.69 -18.15 31.10
C PRO A 16 23.04 -19.57 31.51
N SER A 17 23.31 -20.42 30.52
CA SER A 17 23.72 -21.80 30.80
C SER A 17 25.07 -21.79 31.54
N LYS A 18 25.25 -22.67 32.53
CA LYS A 18 26.53 -22.75 33.26
C LYS A 18 27.68 -23.33 32.43
N ILE A 19 27.36 -23.97 31.29
CA ILE A 19 28.31 -24.77 30.50
C ILE A 19 28.76 -24.03 29.24
N PHE A 20 27.86 -23.28 28.60
CA PHE A 20 28.14 -22.55 27.38
C PHE A 20 28.23 -21.04 27.64
N PRO A 21 29.06 -20.30 26.89
CA PRO A 21 29.78 -20.73 25.68
C PRO A 21 31.07 -21.54 25.94
N ILE A 22 31.41 -22.45 25.01
CA ILE A 22 32.67 -23.23 25.03
C ILE A 22 33.51 -22.87 23.79
N GLU A 23 34.81 -22.63 23.99
CA GLU A 23 35.78 -22.44 22.90
C GLU A 23 36.54 -23.75 22.59
N LEU A 24 36.03 -24.56 21.67
CA LEU A 24 36.60 -25.88 21.35
C LEU A 24 38.07 -25.82 20.88
N PHE A 25 38.46 -24.71 20.27
CA PHE A 25 39.77 -24.55 19.62
C PHE A 25 40.67 -23.53 20.31
N ALA A 26 40.45 -23.26 21.62
CA ALA A 26 41.25 -22.30 22.37
C ALA A 26 42.76 -22.58 22.26
N CYS A 27 43.15 -23.86 22.32
CA CYS A 27 44.54 -24.33 22.28
C CYS A 27 45.12 -24.53 20.86
N CYS A 28 44.35 -24.32 19.78
CA CYS A 28 44.86 -24.52 18.42
C CYS A 28 45.81 -23.37 18.00
N PRO A 29 46.91 -23.67 17.27
CA PRO A 29 47.79 -22.65 16.68
C PRO A 29 47.02 -21.67 15.80
N SER A 30 47.46 -20.40 15.76
CA SER A 30 46.80 -19.33 14.99
C SER A 30 46.62 -19.66 13.50
N ALA A 31 47.54 -20.42 12.91
CA ALA A 31 47.42 -20.88 11.52
C ALA A 31 46.20 -21.77 11.27
N ILE A 32 45.81 -22.62 12.24
CA ILE A 32 44.63 -23.48 12.14
C ILE A 32 43.35 -22.67 12.38
N LYS A 33 43.40 -21.69 13.30
CA LYS A 33 42.25 -20.82 13.60
C LYS A 33 41.77 -20.02 12.39
N VAL A 34 42.67 -19.65 11.45
CA VAL A 34 42.31 -18.94 10.20
C VAL A 34 41.48 -19.82 9.24
N LEU A 35 41.62 -21.14 9.31
CA LEU A 35 40.89 -22.07 8.45
C LEU A 35 39.50 -22.43 8.99
N ILE A 36 39.24 -22.16 10.27
CA ILE A 36 37.98 -22.51 10.95
C ILE A 36 37.06 -21.29 10.91
N PRO A 37 35.82 -21.41 10.38
CA PRO A 37 34.86 -20.32 10.46
C PRO A 37 34.69 -19.83 11.90
N GLY A 38 34.64 -18.52 12.11
CA GLY A 38 34.53 -17.96 13.47
C GLY A 38 33.34 -18.51 14.27
N THR A 39 32.25 -18.86 13.59
CA THR A 39 31.06 -19.50 14.18
C THR A 39 31.37 -20.85 14.83
N TRP A 40 32.35 -21.59 14.31
CA TRP A 40 32.75 -22.91 14.84
C TRP A 40 33.66 -22.79 16.07
N MET A 41 34.27 -21.62 16.27
CA MET A 41 35.20 -21.39 17.38
C MET A 41 34.48 -21.25 18.71
N LYS A 42 33.24 -20.75 18.72
CA LYS A 42 32.45 -20.47 19.93
C LYS A 42 31.14 -21.27 19.90
N ILE A 43 31.11 -22.37 20.65
CA ILE A 43 29.91 -23.21 20.78
C ILE A 43 28.97 -22.58 21.80
N GLN A 44 27.78 -22.22 21.35
CA GLN A 44 26.81 -21.44 22.13
C GLN A 44 25.85 -22.29 22.97
N ASP A 45 25.51 -23.48 22.48
CA ASP A 45 24.65 -24.43 23.19
C ASP A 45 24.91 -25.86 22.70
N CYS A 46 24.18 -26.82 23.29
CA CYS A 46 24.27 -28.22 22.94
C CYS A 46 23.84 -28.50 21.49
N THR A 47 22.88 -27.74 20.96
CA THR A 47 22.44 -27.88 19.57
C THR A 47 23.58 -27.53 18.61
N HIS A 48 24.24 -26.38 18.84
CA HIS A 48 25.37 -25.92 18.04
C HIS A 48 26.51 -26.93 18.07
N LEU A 49 26.81 -27.49 19.24
CA LEU A 49 27.80 -28.55 19.38
C LEU A 49 27.46 -29.75 18.50
N ILE A 50 26.22 -30.23 18.56
CA ILE A 50 25.77 -31.37 17.74
C ILE A 50 25.89 -31.07 16.26
N LEU A 51 25.49 -29.87 15.81
CA LEU A 51 25.60 -29.47 14.40
C LEU A 51 27.04 -29.41 13.93
N VAL A 52 27.97 -28.83 14.71
CA VAL A 52 29.39 -28.73 14.35
C VAL A 52 30.03 -30.11 14.28
N VAL A 53 29.83 -30.96 15.30
CA VAL A 53 30.36 -32.32 15.35
C VAL A 53 29.81 -33.17 14.21
N GLY A 54 28.50 -33.09 13.96
CA GLY A 54 27.86 -33.78 12.86
C GLY A 54 28.33 -33.34 11.49
N THR A 55 28.52 -32.04 11.29
CA THR A 55 29.04 -31.50 10.02
C THR A 55 30.45 -32.00 9.77
N LEU A 56 31.31 -32.02 10.79
CA LEU A 56 32.65 -32.61 10.70
C LEU A 56 32.60 -34.08 10.32
N ALA A 57 31.74 -34.88 10.97
CA ALA A 57 31.55 -36.29 10.64
C ALA A 57 31.10 -36.48 9.18
N CYS A 58 30.12 -35.68 8.74
CA CYS A 58 29.62 -35.72 7.36
C CYS A 58 30.69 -35.32 6.34
N ILE A 59 31.52 -34.31 6.63
CA ILE A 59 32.63 -33.90 5.75
C ILE A 59 33.66 -35.02 5.64
N VAL A 60 34.03 -35.64 6.77
CA VAL A 60 34.97 -36.77 6.79
C VAL A 60 34.42 -37.92 5.95
N GLU A 61 33.14 -38.25 6.11
CA GLU A 61 32.51 -39.35 5.36
C GLU A 61 32.38 -39.04 3.87
N MET A 62 32.05 -37.80 3.51
CA MET A 62 32.04 -37.34 2.12
C MET A 62 33.43 -37.48 1.49
N VAL A 63 34.50 -37.06 2.18
CA VAL A 63 35.88 -37.18 1.68
C VAL A 63 36.29 -38.65 1.52
N ARG A 64 35.94 -39.52 2.49
CA ARG A 64 36.20 -40.96 2.37
C ARG A 64 35.45 -41.59 1.20
N THR A 65 34.18 -41.23 1.00
CA THR A 65 33.37 -41.74 -0.11
C THR A 65 33.95 -41.29 -1.45
N ILE A 66 34.38 -40.03 -1.56
CA ILE A 66 35.07 -39.53 -2.75
C ILE A 66 36.40 -40.27 -2.98
N ALA A 67 37.20 -40.51 -1.93
CA ALA A 67 38.45 -41.26 -2.04
C ALA A 67 38.22 -42.71 -2.48
N LYS A 68 37.17 -43.38 -1.98
CA LYS A 68 36.75 -44.71 -2.44
C LYS A 68 36.34 -44.68 -3.91
N LEU A 69 35.57 -43.68 -4.32
CA LEU A 69 35.14 -43.50 -5.71
C LEU A 69 36.32 -43.30 -6.67
N ILE A 70 37.35 -42.57 -6.23
CA ILE A 70 38.59 -42.33 -7.00
C ILE A 70 39.50 -43.56 -7.03
N SER A 71 39.61 -44.29 -5.91
CA SER A 71 40.53 -45.43 -5.77
C SER A 71 39.98 -46.76 -6.30
N ALA A 72 38.66 -46.94 -6.32
CA ALA A 72 38.03 -48.13 -6.85
C ALA A 72 38.01 -48.12 -8.39
N LYS A 73 38.24 -49.29 -9.02
CA LYS A 73 37.88 -49.54 -10.43
C LYS A 73 36.35 -49.61 -10.55
N CYS A 74 35.71 -48.47 -10.35
CA CYS A 74 34.27 -48.24 -10.25
C CYS A 74 33.46 -48.70 -11.50
N LEU A 75 34.15 -49.15 -12.54
CA LEU A 75 33.62 -49.63 -13.81
C LEU A 75 32.97 -51.03 -13.73
N GLU A 76 33.34 -51.91 -12.79
CA GLU A 76 32.88 -53.32 -12.83
C GLU A 76 31.58 -53.62 -12.07
N TYR A 77 31.20 -52.86 -11.03
CA TYR A 77 30.02 -53.18 -10.20
C TYR A 77 29.07 -52.01 -9.91
N GLY A 78 29.27 -50.87 -10.58
CA GLY A 78 28.42 -49.69 -10.47
C GLY A 78 28.45 -49.05 -9.07
N CYS A 79 29.21 -47.97 -8.89
CA CYS A 79 29.25 -47.21 -7.63
C CYS A 79 27.98 -46.38 -7.37
N VAL A 80 26.82 -46.98 -7.62
CA VAL A 80 25.51 -46.35 -7.44
C VAL A 80 25.32 -46.01 -5.97
N LYS A 81 25.81 -46.86 -5.04
CA LYS A 81 25.74 -46.60 -3.59
C LYS A 81 26.53 -45.34 -3.23
N GLU A 82 27.82 -45.29 -3.60
CA GLU A 82 28.71 -44.17 -3.27
C GLU A 82 28.21 -42.86 -3.90
N LEU A 83 27.68 -42.93 -5.12
CA LEU A 83 27.07 -41.77 -5.77
C LEU A 83 25.81 -41.30 -5.03
N LEU A 84 24.90 -42.21 -4.65
CA LEU A 84 23.71 -41.88 -3.87
C LEU A 84 24.08 -41.28 -2.51
N SER A 85 25.10 -41.82 -1.84
CA SER A 85 25.61 -41.27 -0.58
C SER A 85 26.15 -39.85 -0.75
N ILE A 86 26.92 -39.56 -1.81
CA ILE A 86 27.41 -38.19 -2.08
C ILE A 86 26.23 -37.26 -2.39
N VAL A 87 25.29 -37.68 -3.23
CA VAL A 87 24.09 -36.91 -3.59
C VAL A 87 23.22 -36.60 -2.37
N PHE A 88 23.23 -37.47 -1.36
CA PHE A 88 22.54 -37.24 -0.09
C PHE A 88 23.34 -36.34 0.87
N ILE A 89 24.61 -36.68 1.15
CA ILE A 89 25.43 -36.03 2.18
C ILE A 89 25.78 -34.59 1.77
N ALA A 90 26.09 -34.33 0.49
CA ALA A 90 26.56 -33.01 0.07
C ALA A 90 25.50 -31.90 0.29
N PRO A 91 24.23 -32.06 -0.11
CA PRO A 91 23.17 -31.10 0.22
C PRO A 91 22.95 -30.94 1.73
N CYS A 92 23.02 -32.04 2.51
CA CYS A 92 22.88 -31.98 3.96
C CYS A 92 24.00 -31.16 4.61
N VAL A 93 25.26 -31.41 4.22
CA VAL A 93 26.43 -30.65 4.70
C VAL A 93 26.29 -29.18 4.34
N PHE A 94 25.95 -28.87 3.08
CA PHE A 94 25.79 -27.49 2.63
C PHE A 94 24.68 -26.75 3.41
N TYR A 95 23.56 -27.43 3.65
CA TYR A 95 22.46 -26.87 4.45
C TYR A 95 22.87 -26.65 5.91
N ILE A 96 23.48 -27.64 6.57
CA ILE A 96 23.93 -27.51 7.97
C ILE A 96 24.98 -26.40 8.10
N LEU A 97 25.93 -26.30 7.15
CA LEU A 97 26.90 -25.21 7.11
C LEU A 97 26.23 -23.83 7.02
N THR A 98 25.19 -23.71 6.21
CA THR A 98 24.40 -22.49 6.09
C THR A 98 23.73 -22.14 7.41
N ILE A 99 23.14 -23.13 8.10
CA ILE A 99 22.52 -22.93 9.42
C ILE A 99 23.56 -22.58 10.50
N ILE A 100 24.71 -23.27 10.57
CA ILE A 100 25.78 -22.96 11.54
C ILE A 100 26.30 -21.54 11.33
N ASN A 101 26.48 -21.12 10.06
CA ASN A 101 26.87 -19.75 9.75
C ASN A 101 25.83 -18.71 10.17
N GLN A 102 24.57 -19.11 10.34
CA GLN A 102 23.48 -18.28 10.85
C GLN A 102 23.29 -18.38 12.37
N TYR A 103 23.77 -19.44 13.04
CA TYR A 103 23.47 -19.81 14.43
C TYR A 103 24.12 -18.92 15.52
N ASP A 104 24.99 -17.98 15.15
CA ASP A 104 25.71 -17.11 16.10
C ASP A 104 24.81 -16.07 16.80
N ASP A 105 25.36 -15.19 17.65
CA ASP A 105 24.67 -14.04 18.30
C ASP A 105 23.87 -13.20 17.28
N ARG A 106 24.25 -13.31 16.00
CA ARG A 106 23.55 -12.81 14.83
C ARG A 106 22.11 -13.31 14.69
N LEU A 107 21.75 -14.52 15.09
CA LEU A 107 20.39 -15.04 14.90
C LEU A 107 19.39 -14.31 15.80
N GLN A 108 19.68 -14.24 17.11
CA GLN A 108 18.86 -13.50 18.06
C GLN A 108 18.93 -11.99 17.80
N ALA A 109 20.09 -11.46 17.41
CA ALA A 109 20.22 -10.06 17.03
C ALA A 109 19.40 -9.75 15.76
N LYS A 110 19.42 -10.63 14.75
CA LYS A 110 18.58 -10.52 13.54
C LYS A 110 17.10 -10.61 13.87
N GLN A 111 16.70 -11.54 14.72
CA GLN A 111 15.29 -11.64 15.14
C GLN A 111 14.83 -10.36 15.84
N ARG A 112 15.65 -9.83 16.77
CA ARG A 112 15.37 -8.56 17.45
C ARG A 112 15.34 -7.39 16.47
N ALA A 113 16.30 -7.32 15.54
CA ALA A 113 16.36 -6.28 14.52
C ALA A 113 15.15 -6.33 13.59
N ALA A 114 14.79 -7.51 13.05
CA ALA A 114 13.63 -7.69 12.19
C ALA A 114 12.32 -7.37 12.91
N LYS A 115 12.18 -7.77 14.18
CA LYS A 115 11.01 -7.40 15.00
C LYS A 115 10.93 -5.89 15.22
N MET A 116 12.05 -5.24 15.54
CA MET A 116 12.09 -3.78 15.73
C MET A 116 11.81 -3.04 14.42
N GLU A 117 12.38 -3.49 13.30
CA GLU A 117 12.12 -2.96 11.96
C GLU A 117 10.64 -3.10 11.61
N LYS A 118 10.05 -4.27 11.83
CA LYS A 118 8.62 -4.52 11.65
C LYS A 118 7.76 -3.56 12.49
N GLU A 119 8.07 -3.39 13.77
CA GLU A 119 7.33 -2.49 14.66
C GLU A 119 7.46 -1.02 14.23
N ASN A 120 8.66 -0.59 13.83
CA ASN A 120 8.91 0.76 13.34
C ASN A 120 8.15 1.03 12.03
N LEU A 121 8.16 0.07 11.12
CA LEU A 121 7.48 0.17 9.83
C LEU A 121 5.95 0.15 9.99
N ALA A 122 5.44 -0.68 10.89
CA ALA A 122 4.03 -0.70 11.29
C ALA A 122 3.57 0.64 11.89
N ARG A 123 4.40 1.27 12.73
CA ARG A 123 4.15 2.62 13.25
C ARG A 123 4.16 3.66 12.13
N SER A 124 5.22 3.69 11.32
CA SER A 124 5.35 4.59 10.17
C SER A 124 4.14 4.49 9.24
N TYR A 125 3.70 3.27 8.93
CA TYR A 125 2.53 3.03 8.10
C TYR A 125 1.23 3.58 8.72
N ASN A 126 1.04 3.39 10.03
CA ASN A 126 -0.12 3.92 10.73
C ASN A 126 -0.11 5.45 10.82
N ASP A 127 1.06 6.05 11.07
CA ASP A 127 1.25 7.50 11.08
C ASP A 127 0.96 8.08 9.69
N LEU A 128 1.43 7.42 8.63
CA LEU A 128 1.15 7.80 7.24
C LEU A 128 -0.34 7.80 6.92
N LEU A 129 -1.06 6.76 7.32
CA LEU A 129 -2.52 6.69 7.14
C LEU A 129 -3.25 7.77 7.96
N SER A 130 -2.74 8.09 9.15
CA SER A 130 -3.29 9.15 10.00
C SER A 130 -3.06 10.54 9.38
N ASP A 131 -1.88 10.78 8.82
CA ASP A 131 -1.57 11.99 8.07
C ASP A 131 -2.50 12.14 6.87
N MET A 132 -2.73 11.05 6.13
CA MET A 132 -3.64 11.04 4.98
C MET A 132 -5.10 11.34 5.38
N ASP A 133 -5.60 10.73 6.45
CA ASP A 133 -6.90 11.10 7.03
C ASP A 133 -6.95 12.58 7.42
N GLY A 134 -5.89 13.10 8.03
CA GLY A 134 -5.78 14.50 8.43
C GLY A 134 -5.86 15.45 7.24
N LEU A 135 -5.22 15.10 6.11
CA LEU A 135 -5.30 15.84 4.85
C LEU A 135 -6.72 15.85 4.29
N LEU A 136 -7.42 14.70 4.29
CA LEU A 136 -8.81 14.61 3.82
C LEU A 136 -9.79 15.37 4.71
N SER A 137 -9.59 15.35 6.03
CA SER A 137 -10.44 16.11 6.95
C SER A 137 -10.28 17.61 6.73
N LYS A 138 -9.03 18.09 6.65
CA LYS A 138 -8.73 19.49 6.35
C LYS A 138 -9.26 19.91 4.99
N SER A 139 -9.17 19.03 3.99
CA SER A 139 -9.66 19.34 2.65
C SER A 139 -11.19 19.37 2.56
N ALA A 140 -11.88 18.52 3.31
CA ALA A 140 -13.35 18.54 3.39
C ALA A 140 -13.91 19.83 4.00
N GLU A 141 -13.19 20.41 4.95
CA GLU A 141 -13.50 21.69 5.59
C GLU A 141 -12.92 22.89 4.82
N SER A 142 -12.09 22.64 3.80
CA SER A 142 -11.45 23.69 3.03
C SER A 142 -12.45 24.44 2.15
N SER A 143 -12.08 25.67 1.83
CA SER A 143 -12.78 26.54 0.89
C SER A 143 -12.99 25.91 -0.49
N ALA A 144 -12.19 24.91 -0.91
CA ALA A 144 -12.40 24.17 -2.15
C ALA A 144 -13.71 23.39 -2.16
N GLY A 145 -14.04 22.69 -1.07
CA GLY A 145 -15.30 21.96 -0.94
C GLY A 145 -16.51 22.90 -0.87
N LEU A 146 -16.35 24.09 -0.28
CA LEU A 146 -17.37 25.14 -0.28
C LEU A 146 -17.57 25.72 -1.69
N ALA A 147 -16.48 26.00 -2.42
CA ALA A 147 -16.53 26.49 -3.79
C ALA A 147 -17.26 25.51 -4.72
N GLU A 148 -16.98 24.20 -4.60
CA GLU A 148 -17.70 23.16 -5.36
C GLU A 148 -19.22 23.23 -5.15
N ARG A 149 -19.67 23.31 -3.90
CA ARG A 149 -21.11 23.41 -3.59
C ARG A 149 -21.71 24.69 -4.16
N THR A 150 -20.96 25.79 -4.10
CA THR A 150 -21.37 27.08 -4.66
C THR A 150 -21.50 26.99 -6.17
N PHE A 151 -20.53 26.42 -6.89
CA PHE A 151 -20.59 26.21 -8.34
C PHE A 151 -21.81 25.40 -8.74
N GLU A 152 -22.06 24.31 -8.03
CA GLU A 152 -23.20 23.43 -8.26
C GLU A 152 -24.53 24.15 -7.98
N SER A 153 -24.57 25.05 -6.99
CA SER A 153 -25.72 25.95 -6.77
C SER A 153 -25.91 26.94 -7.92
N LYS A 154 -24.84 27.58 -8.40
CA LYS A 154 -24.89 28.55 -9.50
C LYS A 154 -25.30 27.91 -10.83
N ARG A 155 -24.83 26.69 -11.07
CA ARG A 155 -25.28 25.85 -12.20
C ARG A 155 -26.80 25.67 -12.17
N ARG A 156 -27.36 25.27 -11.03
CA ARG A 156 -28.83 25.09 -10.87
C ARG A 156 -29.60 26.39 -11.01
N ASP A 157 -29.09 27.50 -10.47
CA ASP A 157 -29.73 28.81 -10.63
C ASP A 157 -29.78 29.23 -12.10
N PHE A 158 -28.68 29.03 -12.85
CA PHE A 158 -28.65 29.29 -14.29
C PHE A 158 -29.59 28.37 -15.07
N GLN A 159 -29.74 27.10 -14.69
CA GLN A 159 -30.74 26.21 -15.29
C GLN A 159 -32.17 26.75 -15.11
N ARG A 160 -32.53 27.21 -13.91
CA ARG A 160 -33.86 27.80 -13.67
C ARG A 160 -34.08 29.04 -14.53
N PHE A 161 -33.06 29.89 -14.66
CA PHE A 161 -33.09 31.04 -15.55
C PHE A 161 -33.38 30.63 -17.01
N LEU A 162 -32.64 29.65 -17.53
CA LEU A 162 -32.86 29.14 -18.90
C LEU A 162 -34.28 28.57 -19.11
N GLU A 163 -34.82 27.85 -18.13
CA GLU A 163 -36.19 27.32 -18.17
C GLU A 163 -37.24 28.45 -18.22
N ARG A 164 -37.04 29.55 -17.48
CA ARG A 164 -37.94 30.71 -17.47
C ARG A 164 -37.83 31.55 -18.74
N VAL A 165 -36.61 31.81 -19.21
CA VAL A 165 -36.34 32.55 -20.45
C VAL A 165 -37.01 31.90 -21.64
N LYS A 166 -36.96 30.57 -21.73
CA LYS A 166 -37.60 29.80 -22.81
C LYS A 166 -39.08 30.13 -22.97
N GLU A 167 -39.82 30.31 -21.88
CA GLU A 167 -41.24 30.67 -21.95
C GLU A 167 -41.43 32.17 -22.23
N ARG A 168 -40.68 33.01 -21.51
CA ARG A 168 -40.84 34.46 -21.54
C ARG A 168 -40.54 35.07 -22.91
N TYR A 169 -39.51 34.57 -23.60
CA TYR A 169 -39.03 35.19 -24.83
C TYR A 169 -39.69 34.65 -26.11
N LYS A 170 -40.64 33.70 -26.01
CA LYS A 170 -41.43 33.23 -27.16
C LYS A 170 -42.13 34.36 -27.92
N VAL A 171 -42.49 35.43 -27.22
CA VAL A 171 -43.17 36.60 -27.79
C VAL A 171 -42.34 37.31 -28.86
N TYR A 172 -41.00 37.16 -28.83
CA TYR A 172 -40.11 37.79 -29.81
C TYR A 172 -39.82 36.89 -31.03
N ALA A 173 -40.36 35.67 -31.08
CA ALA A 173 -40.10 34.76 -32.19
C ALA A 173 -40.57 35.36 -33.52
N GLY A 174 -39.66 35.46 -34.50
CA GLY A 174 -39.94 35.98 -35.84
C GLY A 174 -39.96 37.51 -35.99
N THR A 175 -39.64 38.27 -34.93
CA THR A 175 -39.48 39.73 -35.03
C THR A 175 -38.02 40.13 -35.26
N LYS A 176 -37.79 41.32 -35.83
CA LYS A 176 -36.42 41.88 -35.99
C LYS A 176 -35.70 42.02 -34.64
N ASP A 177 -36.43 42.48 -33.62
CA ASP A 177 -35.91 42.59 -32.26
C ASP A 177 -35.59 41.21 -31.67
N GLY A 178 -36.36 40.18 -32.04
CA GLY A 178 -36.10 38.79 -31.68
C GLY A 178 -34.77 38.25 -32.21
N GLU A 179 -34.38 38.60 -33.44
CA GLU A 179 -33.08 38.23 -33.98
C GLU A 179 -31.93 38.90 -33.22
N GLN A 180 -32.07 40.18 -32.88
CA GLN A 180 -31.07 40.90 -32.09
C GLN A 180 -30.99 40.36 -30.66
N LEU A 181 -32.13 40.08 -30.04
CA LEU A 181 -32.24 39.47 -28.71
C LEU A 181 -31.61 38.08 -28.70
N LEU A 182 -31.82 37.26 -29.74
CA LEU A 182 -31.17 35.96 -29.89
C LEU A 182 -29.65 36.10 -29.90
N ARG A 183 -29.08 37.06 -30.64
CA ARG A 183 -27.63 37.29 -30.66
C ARG A 183 -27.11 37.67 -29.28
N GLN A 184 -27.80 38.58 -28.59
CA GLN A 184 -27.40 38.98 -27.23
C GLN A 184 -27.56 37.82 -26.23
N PHE A 185 -28.59 36.99 -26.37
CA PHE A 185 -28.80 35.85 -25.49
C PHE A 185 -27.74 34.75 -25.68
N LYS A 186 -27.34 34.47 -26.94
CA LYS A 186 -26.20 33.58 -27.23
C LYS A 186 -24.90 34.11 -26.60
N ARG A 187 -24.64 35.41 -26.76
CA ARG A 187 -23.47 36.10 -26.16
C ARG A 187 -23.48 35.97 -24.64
N PHE A 188 -24.63 36.20 -24.00
CA PHE A 188 -24.80 36.06 -22.55
C PHE A 188 -24.53 34.62 -22.07
N CYS A 189 -25.11 33.61 -22.74
CA CYS A 189 -24.88 32.21 -22.40
C CYS A 189 -23.42 31.81 -22.62
N SER A 190 -22.80 32.25 -23.71
CA SER A 190 -21.38 32.02 -24.01
C SER A 190 -20.50 32.58 -22.89
N ASN A 191 -20.73 33.83 -22.47
CA ASN A 191 -19.93 34.48 -21.44
C ASN A 191 -20.10 33.79 -20.08
N TRP A 192 -21.33 33.41 -19.70
CA TRP A 192 -21.57 32.63 -18.49
C TRP A 192 -20.84 31.27 -18.53
N LEU A 193 -20.96 30.54 -19.64
CA LEU A 193 -20.31 29.24 -19.83
C LEU A 193 -18.79 29.35 -19.87
N HIS A 194 -18.25 30.49 -20.30
CA HIS A 194 -16.82 30.79 -20.24
C HIS A 194 -16.33 30.92 -18.80
N VAL A 195 -17.02 31.68 -17.95
CA VAL A 195 -16.68 31.74 -16.52
C VAL A 195 -16.85 30.37 -15.85
N PHE A 196 -17.90 29.63 -16.21
CA PHE A 196 -18.15 28.30 -15.66
C PHE A 196 -17.09 27.25 -16.04
N GLN A 197 -16.35 27.45 -17.14
CA GLN A 197 -15.21 26.60 -17.48
C GLN A 197 -14.11 26.60 -16.42
N GLU A 198 -14.04 27.66 -15.61
CA GLU A 198 -13.08 27.78 -14.52
C GLU A 198 -13.43 26.92 -13.29
N CYS A 199 -14.66 26.38 -13.23
CA CYS A 199 -15.10 25.39 -12.24
C CYS A 199 -14.49 24.01 -12.53
N SER A 200 -13.19 23.97 -12.79
CA SER A 200 -12.36 22.79 -13.05
C SER A 200 -11.18 22.74 -12.09
N ILE A 201 -10.68 21.53 -11.81
CA ILE A 201 -9.44 21.32 -11.05
C ILE A 201 -8.18 21.74 -11.83
N ASP A 202 -8.30 21.98 -13.14
CA ASP A 202 -7.26 22.61 -13.94
C ASP A 202 -7.92 23.51 -14.99
N PRO A 203 -8.29 24.74 -14.62
CA PRO A 203 -9.04 25.63 -15.50
C PRO A 203 -8.22 26.13 -16.71
N ILE A 204 -6.90 25.95 -16.70
CA ILE A 204 -6.01 26.41 -17.76
C ILE A 204 -5.85 25.33 -18.83
N ASN A 205 -5.41 24.13 -18.43
CA ASN A 205 -5.13 23.07 -19.41
C ASN A 205 -6.36 22.21 -19.71
N TYR A 206 -7.26 22.05 -18.73
CA TYR A 206 -8.45 21.21 -18.84
C TYR A 206 -9.72 21.96 -18.36
N PRO A 207 -10.07 23.08 -19.03
CA PRO A 207 -11.28 23.83 -18.69
C PRO A 207 -12.54 22.97 -18.83
N LYS A 208 -13.54 23.21 -17.96
CA LYS A 208 -14.81 22.47 -17.95
C LYS A 208 -15.75 22.94 -19.08
N LYS A 209 -15.42 22.61 -20.32
CA LYS A 209 -16.23 22.98 -21.50
C LYS A 209 -17.55 22.20 -21.53
N VAL A 210 -18.65 22.90 -21.25
CA VAL A 210 -20.01 22.33 -21.26
C VAL A 210 -20.58 22.23 -22.68
N ILE A 211 -20.35 23.27 -23.49
CA ILE A 211 -20.88 23.41 -24.86
C ILE A 211 -19.77 24.02 -25.73
N ALA A 212 -19.66 23.57 -26.98
CA ALA A 212 -18.76 24.21 -27.93
C ALA A 212 -19.40 25.50 -28.48
N GLN A 213 -18.59 26.53 -28.71
CA GLN A 213 -19.07 27.83 -29.22
C GLN A 213 -19.89 27.69 -30.51
N LYS A 214 -19.42 26.83 -31.41
CA LYS A 214 -20.10 26.54 -32.68
C LYS A 214 -21.52 26.00 -32.47
N ASP A 215 -21.73 25.13 -31.49
CA ASP A 215 -23.06 24.55 -31.22
C ASP A 215 -24.07 25.64 -30.79
N LEU A 216 -23.61 26.67 -30.05
CA LEU A 216 -24.43 27.83 -29.69
C LEU A 216 -24.70 28.73 -30.89
N GLU A 217 -23.71 28.91 -31.78
CA GLU A 217 -23.85 29.70 -32.99
C GLU A 217 -24.85 29.08 -33.96
N ASP A 218 -24.90 27.75 -34.05
CA ASP A 218 -25.81 26.99 -34.92
C ASP A 218 -27.29 27.05 -34.47
N CYS A 219 -27.58 27.42 -33.22
CA CYS A 219 -28.97 27.57 -32.74
C CYS A 219 -29.71 28.71 -33.47
N THR A 220 -30.92 28.47 -33.96
CA THR A 220 -31.70 29.45 -34.73
C THR A 220 -32.74 30.20 -33.89
N SER A 221 -32.99 29.76 -32.66
CA SER A 221 -33.95 30.38 -31.75
C SER A 221 -33.47 30.41 -30.30
N ILE A 222 -34.09 31.29 -29.48
CA ILE A 222 -33.78 31.41 -28.05
C ILE A 222 -34.11 30.11 -27.31
N SER A 223 -35.21 29.44 -27.71
CA SER A 223 -35.59 28.14 -27.14
C SER A 223 -34.53 27.08 -27.41
N GLU A 224 -33.98 27.02 -28.63
CA GLU A 224 -32.91 26.07 -28.97
C GLU A 224 -31.65 26.30 -28.15
N VAL A 225 -31.24 27.57 -27.97
CA VAL A 225 -30.10 27.93 -27.11
C VAL A 225 -30.35 27.47 -25.66
N ALA A 226 -31.54 27.77 -25.12
CA ALA A 226 -31.90 27.40 -23.75
C ALA A 226 -31.95 25.88 -23.56
N ASP A 227 -32.57 25.14 -24.49
CA ASP A 227 -32.68 23.69 -24.44
C ASP A 227 -31.31 22.99 -24.55
N LEU A 228 -30.46 23.46 -25.47
CA LEU A 228 -29.09 22.97 -25.61
C LEU A 228 -28.30 23.18 -24.32
N CYS A 229 -28.34 24.39 -23.77
CA CYS A 229 -27.67 24.71 -22.51
C CYS A 229 -28.20 23.86 -21.34
N LEU A 230 -29.51 23.71 -21.22
CA LEU A 230 -30.14 22.91 -20.17
C LEU A 230 -29.72 21.45 -20.23
N ASP A 231 -29.81 20.82 -21.40
CA ASP A 231 -29.44 19.42 -21.59
C ASP A 231 -27.96 19.18 -21.21
N ARG A 232 -27.06 20.04 -21.69
CA ARG A 232 -25.62 19.90 -21.45
C ARG A 232 -25.26 20.20 -19.99
N LEU A 233 -25.87 21.21 -19.37
CA LEU A 233 -25.64 21.52 -17.96
C LEU A 233 -26.21 20.44 -17.03
N LYS A 234 -27.33 19.78 -17.37
CA LYS A 234 -27.90 18.69 -16.55
C LYS A 234 -26.97 17.48 -16.50
N LYS A 235 -26.20 17.24 -17.56
CA LYS A 235 -25.20 16.17 -17.66
C LYS A 235 -23.85 16.55 -17.05
N THR A 236 -23.60 17.83 -16.77
CA THR A 236 -22.30 18.32 -16.31
C THR A 236 -22.36 18.67 -14.82
N GLU A 237 -22.19 17.66 -13.97
CA GLU A 237 -22.06 17.87 -12.53
C GLU A 237 -20.67 18.43 -12.15
N VAL A 238 -20.65 19.33 -11.17
CA VAL A 238 -19.42 19.85 -10.56
C VAL A 238 -19.20 19.12 -9.23
N ARG A 239 -18.55 17.95 -9.30
CA ARG A 239 -18.32 17.06 -8.14
C ARG A 239 -16.89 16.50 -8.09
N PHE A 240 -15.89 17.28 -8.49
CA PHE A 240 -14.51 16.80 -8.57
C PHE A 240 -13.83 16.68 -7.20
N ILE A 241 -14.07 17.61 -6.25
CA ILE A 241 -13.54 17.55 -4.88
C ILE A 241 -14.21 16.42 -4.11
N SER A 242 -15.54 16.36 -4.14
CA SER A 242 -16.29 15.31 -3.42
C SER A 242 -16.00 13.92 -3.96
N THR A 243 -15.95 13.73 -5.29
CA THR A 243 -15.63 12.43 -5.89
C THR A 243 -14.21 11.99 -5.56
N GLN A 244 -13.21 12.86 -5.70
CA GLN A 244 -11.82 12.50 -5.38
C GLN A 244 -11.67 12.15 -3.89
N ARG A 245 -12.26 12.96 -3.00
CA ARG A 245 -12.23 12.68 -1.55
C ARG A 245 -12.87 11.33 -1.22
N ASP A 246 -14.01 11.01 -1.83
CA ASP A 246 -14.69 9.74 -1.56
C ASP A 246 -13.87 8.55 -2.08
N GLN A 247 -13.18 8.70 -3.22
CA GLN A 247 -12.22 7.71 -3.73
C GLN A 247 -11.02 7.52 -2.79
N ASP A 248 -10.39 8.61 -2.35
CA ASP A 248 -9.26 8.58 -1.41
C ASP A 248 -9.68 7.95 -0.07
N ALA A 249 -10.86 8.29 0.44
CA ALA A 249 -11.40 7.73 1.66
C ALA A 249 -11.70 6.22 1.53
N GLN A 250 -12.22 5.76 0.39
CA GLN A 250 -12.40 4.34 0.12
C GLN A 250 -11.07 3.59 0.07
N LEU A 251 -10.06 4.18 -0.58
CA LEU A 251 -8.71 3.63 -0.66
C LEU A 251 -8.08 3.50 0.74
N LEU A 252 -8.15 4.55 1.56
CA LEU A 252 -7.66 4.52 2.93
C LEU A 252 -8.37 3.48 3.79
N ARG A 253 -9.69 3.33 3.65
CA ARG A 253 -10.46 2.28 4.33
C ARG A 253 -9.97 0.89 3.91
N LYS A 254 -9.71 0.68 2.62
CA LYS A 254 -9.17 -0.58 2.11
C LYS A 254 -7.78 -0.87 2.70
N ASN A 255 -6.86 0.10 2.65
CA ASN A 255 -5.51 -0.03 3.19
C ASN A 255 -5.51 -0.30 4.71
N LYS A 256 -6.40 0.35 5.46
CA LYS A 256 -6.61 0.12 6.89
C LYS A 256 -7.14 -1.29 7.18
N ASN A 257 -8.08 -1.77 6.38
CA ASN A 257 -8.64 -3.10 6.53
C ASN A 257 -7.60 -4.18 6.19
N GLU A 258 -6.79 -3.99 5.15
CA GLU A 258 -5.68 -4.87 4.81
C GLU A 258 -4.64 -4.91 5.93
N TYR A 259 -4.25 -3.75 6.46
CA TYR A 259 -3.35 -3.65 7.61
C TYR A 259 -3.89 -4.32 8.88
N ARG A 260 -5.17 -4.11 9.20
CA ARG A 260 -5.85 -4.81 10.30
C ARG A 260 -5.86 -6.32 10.08
N ARG A 261 -6.07 -6.79 8.85
CA ARG A 261 -6.05 -8.22 8.52
C ARG A 261 -4.68 -8.81 8.76
N MET A 262 -3.60 -8.15 8.34
CA MET A 262 -2.23 -8.63 8.56
C MET A 262 -1.88 -8.70 10.05
N THR A 263 -2.20 -7.64 10.81
CA THR A 263 -1.95 -7.60 12.26
C THR A 263 -2.82 -8.57 13.06
N GLN A 264 -4.05 -8.87 12.60
CA GLN A 264 -4.92 -9.88 13.20
C GLN A 264 -4.45 -11.30 12.90
N THR A 265 -3.98 -11.59 11.69
CA THR A 265 -3.39 -12.90 11.35
C THR A 265 -2.19 -13.21 12.24
N GLU A 266 -1.38 -12.20 12.57
CA GLU A 266 -0.28 -12.35 13.54
C GLU A 266 -0.80 -12.70 14.95
N ARG A 267 -1.80 -11.96 15.45
CA ARG A 267 -2.39 -12.27 16.76
C ARG A 267 -3.00 -13.67 16.80
N ALA A 268 -3.70 -14.08 15.75
CA ALA A 268 -4.25 -15.42 15.65
C ALA A 268 -3.16 -16.50 15.65
N SER A 269 -2.03 -16.25 14.96
CA SER A 269 -0.88 -17.15 14.96
C SER A 269 -0.26 -17.26 16.36
N ARG A 270 -0.09 -16.14 17.07
CA ARG A 270 0.37 -16.15 18.48
C ARG A 270 -0.62 -16.80 19.45
N LEU A 271 -1.93 -16.69 19.19
CA LEU A 271 -2.95 -17.35 20.02
C LEU A 271 -3.00 -18.86 19.79
N LEU A 272 -2.65 -19.35 18.60
CA LEU A 272 -2.48 -20.79 18.34
C LEU A 272 -1.24 -21.37 19.04
N GLU A 273 -0.25 -20.53 19.36
CA GLU A 273 0.87 -20.92 20.23
C GLU A 273 0.47 -20.99 21.72
N LEU A 274 -0.64 -20.36 22.11
CA LEU A 274 -1.17 -20.56 23.45
C LEU A 274 -1.82 -21.94 23.53
N PRO A 275 -1.53 -22.74 24.57
CA PRO A 275 -2.16 -24.03 24.75
C PRO A 275 -3.67 -23.84 24.74
N ALA A 276 -4.37 -24.56 23.85
CA ALA A 276 -5.81 -24.48 23.71
C ALA A 276 -6.48 -24.52 25.09
N PRO A 277 -7.46 -23.64 25.38
CA PRO A 277 -8.17 -23.68 26.64
C PRO A 277 -8.73 -25.09 26.79
N SER A 278 -8.18 -25.82 27.76
CA SER A 278 -8.61 -27.16 28.10
C SER A 278 -10.10 -27.05 28.44
N VAL A 279 -10.94 -27.59 27.56
CA VAL A 279 -12.35 -27.77 27.84
C VAL A 279 -12.43 -28.47 29.18
N SER A 280 -13.10 -27.81 30.11
CA SER A 280 -13.18 -28.10 31.53
C SER A 280 -13.36 -29.58 31.86
N SER A 281 -12.24 -30.27 32.08
CA SER A 281 -12.16 -31.42 32.98
C SER A 281 -11.19 -31.02 34.08
N GLN A 282 -11.77 -30.55 35.19
CA GLN A 282 -11.06 -30.18 36.40
C GLN A 282 -10.19 -31.35 36.88
N SER A 283 -8.88 -31.22 36.80
CA SER A 283 -7.95 -31.58 37.88
C SER A 283 -6.49 -31.40 37.47
N LEU A 284 -5.78 -30.71 38.38
CA LEU A 284 -4.32 -30.59 38.56
C LEU A 284 -3.57 -29.46 37.80
N PRO A 285 -2.85 -28.60 38.54
CA PRO A 285 -2.03 -27.53 37.98
C PRO A 285 -0.72 -28.12 37.45
N GLN A 286 -0.71 -28.52 36.18
CA GLN A 286 0.54 -28.84 35.49
C GLN A 286 1.13 -27.57 34.91
N GLY A 287 2.25 -27.12 35.49
CA GLY A 287 3.17 -26.20 34.84
C GLY A 287 3.63 -26.79 33.50
N GLY A 288 2.94 -26.41 32.42
CA GLY A 288 3.09 -27.01 31.10
C GLY A 288 4.46 -26.71 30.52
N ARG A 289 5.32 -27.72 30.45
CA ARG A 289 6.54 -27.68 29.61
C ARG A 289 6.09 -27.43 28.16
N LYS A 290 6.52 -26.31 27.57
CA LYS A 290 6.35 -26.00 26.14
C LYS A 290 6.77 -27.22 25.31
N ARG A 291 5.84 -27.84 24.58
CA ARG A 291 6.15 -28.98 23.69
C ARG A 291 6.98 -28.44 22.53
N ARG A 292 8.22 -28.92 22.39
CA ARG A 292 9.20 -28.44 21.40
C ARG A 292 9.01 -28.97 19.97
N LEU A 293 7.86 -29.58 19.66
CA LEU A 293 7.58 -30.23 18.38
C LEU A 293 6.10 -30.03 18.04
N SER A 294 5.68 -28.80 17.76
CA SER A 294 4.28 -28.51 17.43
C SER A 294 3.88 -29.09 16.07
N TRP A 295 4.86 -29.22 15.16
CA TRP A 295 4.68 -29.76 13.82
C TRP A 295 4.43 -31.28 13.77
N LEU A 296 4.67 -32.03 14.87
CA LEU A 296 4.43 -33.46 14.94
C LEU A 296 3.55 -33.80 16.14
N GLN A 297 2.38 -34.38 15.89
CA GLN A 297 1.46 -34.78 16.94
C GLN A 297 1.11 -36.26 16.78
N PHE A 298 1.25 -37.02 17.87
CA PHE A 298 0.82 -38.40 17.93
C PHE A 298 -0.54 -38.48 18.64
N GLY A 299 -1.44 -39.31 18.11
CA GLY A 299 -2.81 -39.43 18.61
C GLY A 299 -3.77 -38.49 17.91
N GLY A 300 -4.84 -39.05 17.34
CA GLY A 300 -5.88 -38.32 16.62
C GLY A 300 -6.92 -39.28 16.04
N PRO A 301 -8.07 -38.77 15.57
CA PRO A 301 -9.06 -39.60 14.89
C PRO A 301 -8.47 -40.28 13.65
N ARG A 302 -8.91 -41.50 13.35
CA ARG A 302 -8.47 -42.32 12.19
C ARG A 302 -8.99 -41.75 10.86
N GLN A 303 -8.52 -40.57 10.49
CA GLN A 303 -8.85 -39.92 9.21
C GLN A 303 -7.57 -39.62 8.45
N PHE A 304 -7.56 -39.98 7.17
CA PHE A 304 -6.50 -39.66 6.23
C PHE A 304 -6.95 -38.47 5.39
N TYR A 305 -6.27 -37.33 5.54
CA TYR A 305 -6.47 -36.20 4.66
C TYR A 305 -5.20 -35.35 4.58
N ILE A 306 -5.08 -34.63 3.48
CA ILE A 306 -4.10 -33.56 3.29
C ILE A 306 -4.87 -32.26 3.24
N ARG A 307 -4.61 -31.36 4.18
CA ARG A 307 -5.23 -30.03 4.22
C ARG A 307 -4.17 -28.99 3.93
N SER A 308 -4.34 -28.26 2.82
CA SER A 308 -3.57 -27.07 2.52
C SER A 308 -4.33 -25.82 2.96
N THR A 309 -3.63 -24.87 3.60
CA THR A 309 -4.18 -23.52 3.75
C THR A 309 -4.04 -22.76 2.42
N PRO A 310 -5.05 -21.96 2.02
CA PRO A 310 -4.99 -21.15 0.81
C PRO A 310 -4.12 -19.91 1.04
N THR A 311 -2.81 -20.12 1.21
CA THR A 311 -1.79 -19.07 1.22
C THR A 311 -1.12 -19.01 -0.15
N LYS A 312 -0.49 -17.87 -0.47
CA LYS A 312 0.23 -17.69 -1.75
C LYS A 312 1.33 -18.73 -1.96
N ASP A 313 1.91 -19.22 -0.87
CA ASP A 313 3.03 -20.16 -0.88
C ASP A 313 2.59 -21.63 -0.68
N ALA A 314 1.29 -21.90 -0.54
CA ALA A 314 0.70 -23.23 -0.31
C ALA A 314 1.14 -23.97 0.97
N TYR A 315 1.71 -23.25 1.95
CA TYR A 315 2.09 -23.76 3.27
C TYR A 315 1.41 -22.94 4.40
N PRO A 316 1.18 -23.52 5.59
CA PRO A 316 1.50 -24.89 6.01
C PRO A 316 0.59 -25.98 5.39
N LYS A 317 1.10 -27.21 5.27
CA LYS A 317 0.33 -28.39 4.84
C LYS A 317 0.20 -29.38 5.99
N GLU A 318 -1.02 -29.67 6.40
CA GLU A 318 -1.32 -30.69 7.41
C GLU A 318 -1.53 -32.04 6.72
N ILE A 319 -0.72 -33.03 7.10
CA ILE A 319 -0.84 -34.42 6.68
C ILE A 319 -1.27 -35.23 7.89
N ARG A 320 -2.48 -35.83 7.84
CA ARG A 320 -2.95 -36.75 8.88
C ARG A 320 -2.89 -38.19 8.39
N CYS A 321 -2.28 -39.04 9.20
CA CYS A 321 -2.25 -40.49 9.06
C CYS A 321 -2.86 -41.06 10.35
N GLY A 322 -3.61 -42.17 10.32
CA GLY A 322 -4.47 -42.60 11.44
C GLY A 322 -3.86 -42.72 12.86
N CYS A 323 -2.54 -42.61 13.03
CA CYS A 323 -1.83 -42.57 14.32
C CYS A 323 -1.22 -41.20 14.69
N GLY A 324 -1.22 -40.20 13.81
CA GLY A 324 -0.65 -38.88 14.06
C GLY A 324 -0.87 -37.86 12.94
N SER A 325 -0.60 -36.60 13.24
CA SER A 325 -0.61 -35.50 12.28
C SER A 325 0.77 -34.85 12.19
N MET A 326 1.20 -34.56 10.97
CA MET A 326 2.42 -33.84 10.66
C MET A 326 2.07 -32.56 9.91
N ILE A 327 2.58 -31.43 10.36
CA ILE A 327 2.39 -30.13 9.73
C ILE A 327 3.71 -29.74 9.04
N ILE A 328 3.70 -29.71 7.71
CA ILE A 328 4.81 -29.19 6.94
C ILE A 328 4.69 -27.67 6.93
N LEU A 329 5.55 -27.02 7.69
CA LEU A 329 5.56 -25.57 7.92
C LEU A 329 6.01 -24.78 6.68
N SER A 330 7.00 -25.28 5.95
CA SER A 330 7.55 -24.63 4.75
C SER A 330 8.20 -25.63 3.79
N PHE A 331 8.65 -25.14 2.64
CA PHE A 331 9.36 -25.96 1.66
C PHE A 331 10.70 -26.50 2.19
N GLU A 332 11.43 -25.71 2.99
CA GLU A 332 12.68 -26.15 3.61
C GLU A 332 12.43 -27.25 4.67
N HIS A 333 11.33 -27.14 5.42
CA HIS A 333 10.90 -28.22 6.33
C HIS A 333 10.67 -29.53 5.57
N ALA A 334 9.99 -29.46 4.41
CA ALA A 334 9.74 -30.62 3.58
C ALA A 334 11.05 -31.28 3.11
N LYS A 335 12.05 -30.48 2.71
CA LYS A 335 13.38 -31.00 2.32
C LYS A 335 14.08 -31.70 3.49
N LEU A 336 14.03 -31.14 4.69
CA LEU A 336 14.62 -31.76 5.88
C LEU A 336 13.94 -33.09 6.22
N LEU A 337 12.61 -33.15 6.15
CA LEU A 337 11.85 -34.39 6.34
C LEU A 337 12.24 -35.44 5.29
N ILE A 338 12.31 -35.06 4.01
CA ILE A 338 12.76 -35.96 2.93
C ILE A 338 14.19 -36.45 3.19
N GLY A 339 15.07 -35.55 3.67
CA GLY A 339 16.44 -35.91 4.05
C GLY A 339 16.48 -36.98 5.14
N VAL A 340 15.75 -36.79 6.24
CA VAL A 340 15.61 -37.77 7.33
C VAL A 340 15.13 -39.13 6.79
N PHE A 341 14.07 -39.15 5.97
CA PHE A 341 13.57 -40.41 5.41
C PHE A 341 14.57 -41.07 4.46
N ALA A 342 15.28 -40.29 3.63
CA ALA A 342 16.31 -40.81 2.74
C ALA A 342 17.49 -41.41 3.53
N GLY A 343 17.96 -40.73 4.58
CA GLY A 343 19.01 -41.21 5.47
C GLY A 343 18.64 -42.52 6.17
N LEU A 344 17.41 -42.61 6.70
CA LEU A 344 16.86 -43.85 7.28
C LEU A 344 16.82 -45.00 6.27
N CYS A 345 16.41 -44.75 5.02
CA CYS A 345 16.39 -45.76 3.97
C CYS A 345 17.82 -46.24 3.62
N LEU A 346 18.81 -45.33 3.55
CA LEU A 346 20.21 -45.68 3.31
C LEU A 346 20.78 -46.52 4.47
N MET A 347 20.50 -46.14 5.72
CA MET A 347 20.92 -46.94 6.90
C MET A 347 20.29 -48.33 6.89
N ALA A 348 19.00 -48.44 6.58
CA ALA A 348 18.31 -49.73 6.52
C ALA A 348 18.91 -50.64 5.42
N TYR A 349 19.26 -50.05 4.28
CA TYR A 349 19.96 -50.74 3.20
C TYR A 349 21.33 -51.25 3.66
N ASP A 350 22.14 -50.43 4.34
CA ASP A 350 23.45 -50.83 4.85
C ASP A 350 23.37 -51.94 5.91
N ILE A 351 22.39 -51.87 6.81
CA ILE A 351 22.12 -52.93 7.79
C ILE A 351 21.70 -54.22 7.09
N PHE A 352 20.84 -54.14 6.06
CA PHE A 352 20.42 -55.30 5.29
C PHE A 352 21.59 -55.96 4.55
N VAL A 353 22.47 -55.17 3.93
CA VAL A 353 23.70 -55.65 3.28
C VAL A 353 24.65 -56.28 4.30
N LEU A 354 24.77 -55.71 5.51
CA LEU A 354 25.57 -56.27 6.59
C LEU A 354 25.01 -57.61 7.07
N ALA A 355 23.68 -57.72 7.23
CA ALA A 355 23.01 -58.93 7.69
C ALA A 355 23.03 -60.08 6.67
N THR A 356 23.01 -59.76 5.38
CA THR A 356 22.99 -60.77 4.29
C THR A 356 24.38 -61.26 3.89
N SER A 357 25.44 -60.53 4.23
CA SER A 357 26.83 -60.84 3.91
C SER A 357 27.41 -61.98 4.77
N LYS A 358 27.08 -63.24 4.47
CA LYS A 358 27.49 -64.43 5.25
C LYS A 358 28.98 -64.86 5.17
N LYS A 359 29.84 -64.27 4.34
CA LYS A 359 31.09 -64.96 3.90
C LYS A 359 32.44 -64.27 4.15
N GLN A 360 32.55 -63.09 4.76
CA GLN A 360 33.85 -62.46 5.04
C GLN A 360 33.83 -61.67 6.37
N ARG A 361 34.66 -62.10 7.34
CA ARG A 361 34.83 -61.46 8.65
C ARG A 361 35.72 -60.20 8.71
N PRO A 362 36.73 -59.95 7.84
CA PRO A 362 37.65 -58.83 8.08
C PRO A 362 37.06 -57.43 7.84
N ASP A 363 35.93 -57.30 7.12
CA ASP A 363 35.34 -55.99 6.77
C ASP A 363 34.20 -55.54 7.69
N MET A 364 33.98 -56.19 8.84
CA MET A 364 32.88 -55.82 9.74
C MET A 364 33.09 -54.43 10.36
N LEU A 365 34.33 -54.09 10.73
CA LEU A 365 34.64 -52.82 11.38
C LEU A 365 34.47 -51.62 10.44
N SER A 366 34.87 -51.73 9.16
CA SER A 366 34.71 -50.63 8.20
C SER A 366 33.24 -50.32 7.92
N LYS A 367 32.40 -51.35 7.76
CA LYS A 367 30.95 -51.18 7.61
C LYS A 367 30.28 -50.60 8.85
N PHE A 368 30.77 -50.95 10.04
CA PHE A 368 30.27 -50.36 11.29
C PHE A 368 30.54 -48.85 11.36
N TRP A 369 31.70 -48.40 10.90
CA TRP A 369 32.02 -46.96 10.83
C TRP A 369 31.13 -46.22 9.83
N GLU A 370 30.86 -46.78 8.64
CA GLU A 370 29.92 -46.18 7.67
C GLU A 370 28.52 -45.97 8.28
N ILE A 371 27.99 -46.98 8.98
CA ILE A 371 26.69 -46.88 9.66
C ILE A 371 26.74 -45.81 10.78
N THR A 372 27.85 -45.74 11.51
CA THR A 372 28.02 -44.76 12.60
C THR A 372 28.06 -43.33 12.07
N ASP A 373 28.74 -43.09 10.95
CA ASP A 373 28.82 -41.76 10.33
C ASP A 373 27.46 -41.32 9.76
N LEU A 374 26.74 -42.24 9.11
CA LEU A 374 25.38 -41.98 8.63
C LEU A 374 24.39 -41.72 9.79
N LEU A 375 24.54 -42.44 10.90
CA LEU A 375 23.78 -42.19 12.12
C LEU A 375 24.08 -40.80 12.71
N ALA A 376 25.34 -40.35 12.69
CA ALA A 376 25.70 -39.02 13.14
C ALA A 376 25.06 -37.93 12.27
N ALA A 377 25.05 -38.11 10.94
CA ALA A 377 24.35 -37.22 10.00
C ALA A 377 22.84 -37.18 10.29
N GLU A 378 22.22 -38.34 10.51
CA GLU A 378 20.80 -38.46 10.80
C GLU A 378 20.41 -37.76 12.11
N VAL A 379 21.20 -37.95 13.18
CA VAL A 379 21.00 -37.24 14.46
C VAL A 379 21.04 -35.73 14.25
N CYS A 380 21.90 -35.23 13.37
CA CYS A 380 21.99 -33.79 13.09
C CYS A 380 20.79 -33.27 12.31
N LEU A 381 20.30 -34.03 11.32
CA LEU A 381 19.06 -33.70 10.63
C LEU A 381 17.87 -33.68 11.61
N ILE A 382 17.77 -34.67 12.50
CA ILE A 382 16.72 -34.74 13.52
C ILE A 382 16.81 -33.56 14.49
N VAL A 383 18.02 -33.19 14.93
CA VAL A 383 18.21 -32.03 15.80
C VAL A 383 17.83 -30.72 15.09
N MET A 384 18.22 -30.54 13.83
CA MET A 384 17.75 -29.40 13.03
C MET A 384 16.23 -29.39 12.89
N LEU A 385 15.62 -30.53 12.60
CA LEU A 385 14.17 -30.68 12.48
C LEU A 385 13.46 -30.34 13.79
N SER A 386 14.06 -30.72 14.93
CA SER A 386 13.54 -30.39 16.26
C SER A 386 13.63 -28.90 16.61
N ARG A 387 14.55 -28.17 15.97
CA ARG A 387 14.75 -26.72 16.10
C ARG A 387 14.23 -25.93 14.91
N PHE A 388 13.55 -26.60 13.98
CA PHE A 388 13.12 -25.97 12.73
C PHE A 388 12.17 -24.81 12.99
N GLU A 389 11.29 -24.93 13.98
CA GLU A 389 10.36 -23.87 14.39
C GLU A 389 11.09 -22.58 14.76
N GLU A 390 12.18 -22.66 15.52
CA GLU A 390 12.97 -21.49 15.91
C GLU A 390 13.65 -20.82 14.70
N LEU A 391 14.13 -21.62 13.74
CA LEU A 391 14.77 -21.13 12.51
C LEU A 391 13.75 -20.51 11.53
N ASP A 392 12.57 -21.12 11.39
CA ASP A 392 11.52 -20.68 10.47
C ASP A 392 10.89 -19.34 10.91
N ILE A 393 10.79 -19.10 12.23
CA ILE A 393 10.30 -17.82 12.78
C ILE A 393 11.07 -16.62 12.21
N ILE A 394 12.39 -16.74 12.04
CA ILE A 394 13.21 -15.62 11.56
C ILE A 394 12.99 -15.39 10.07
N GLN A 395 12.94 -16.45 9.28
CA GLN A 395 12.63 -16.34 7.86
C GLN A 395 11.22 -15.81 7.63
N GLN A 396 10.27 -16.16 8.50
CA GLN A 396 8.93 -15.60 8.48
C GLN A 396 8.96 -14.10 8.80
N LEU A 397 9.67 -13.67 9.85
CA LEU A 397 9.82 -12.26 10.19
C LEU A 397 10.47 -11.45 9.05
N GLU A 398 11.51 -11.98 8.41
CA GLU A 398 12.15 -11.32 7.25
C GLU A 398 11.18 -11.19 6.07
N ARG A 399 10.38 -12.22 5.79
CA ARG A 399 9.32 -12.17 4.76
C ARG A 399 8.26 -11.12 5.11
N GLU A 400 7.85 -11.05 6.36
CA GLU A 400 6.86 -10.08 6.85
C GLU A 400 7.40 -8.65 6.77
N VAL A 401 8.66 -8.41 7.16
CA VAL A 401 9.34 -7.12 7.00
C VAL A 401 9.34 -6.71 5.52
N LYS A 402 9.77 -7.61 4.62
CA LYS A 402 9.81 -7.32 3.19
C LYS A 402 8.43 -6.97 2.60
N GLU A 403 7.39 -7.70 3.01
CA GLU A 403 6.02 -7.41 2.56
C GLU A 403 5.50 -6.08 3.10
N LEU A 404 5.72 -5.79 4.39
CA LEU A 404 5.37 -4.49 4.96
C LEU A 404 6.14 -3.35 4.30
N THR A 405 7.40 -3.54 3.92
CA THR A 405 8.21 -2.50 3.24
C THR A 405 7.60 -2.16 1.90
N ARG A 406 7.24 -3.19 1.14
CA ARG A 406 6.55 -3.03 -0.16
C ARG A 406 5.22 -2.28 -0.01
N GLN A 407 4.46 -2.56 1.04
CA GLN A 407 3.19 -1.87 1.30
C GLN A 407 3.39 -0.44 1.76
N ASN A 408 4.40 -0.18 2.59
CA ASN A 408 4.76 1.17 3.02
C ASN A 408 5.16 2.04 1.81
N GLU A 409 5.98 1.51 0.90
CA GLU A 409 6.32 2.18 -0.36
C GLU A 409 5.09 2.49 -1.22
N GLN A 410 4.11 1.57 -1.26
CA GLN A 410 2.87 1.80 -2.00
C GLN A 410 2.02 2.91 -1.37
N VAL A 411 1.90 2.96 -0.04
CA VAL A 411 1.15 4.02 0.66
C VAL A 411 1.87 5.36 0.59
N GLU A 412 3.21 5.40 0.64
CA GLU A 412 3.97 6.65 0.42
C GLU A 412 3.69 7.22 -0.98
N LYS A 413 3.77 6.40 -2.02
CA LYS A 413 3.39 6.83 -3.39
C LYS A 413 1.96 7.33 -3.48
N GLN A 414 1.04 6.76 -2.70
CA GLN A 414 -0.35 7.24 -2.65
C GLN A 414 -0.45 8.58 -1.92
N ARG A 415 0.27 8.76 -0.81
CA ARG A 415 0.35 10.02 -0.08
C ARG A 415 0.92 11.14 -0.95
N GLU A 416 1.97 10.88 -1.71
CA GLU A 416 2.55 11.87 -2.64
C GLU A 416 1.53 12.35 -3.66
N LYS A 417 0.81 11.43 -4.32
CA LYS A 417 -0.26 11.77 -5.28
C LYS A 417 -1.41 12.54 -4.63
N MET A 418 -1.79 12.14 -3.42
CA MET A 418 -2.85 12.81 -2.68
C MET A 418 -2.41 14.23 -2.27
N ASN A 419 -1.19 14.39 -1.78
CA ASN A 419 -0.59 15.70 -1.49
C ASN A 419 -0.54 16.60 -2.72
N GLU A 420 -0.08 16.08 -3.85
CA GLU A 420 -0.04 16.83 -5.12
C GLU A 420 -1.43 17.31 -5.52
N PHE A 421 -2.44 16.42 -5.52
CA PHE A 421 -3.81 16.79 -5.85
C PHE A 421 -4.37 17.86 -4.91
N TRP A 422 -4.26 17.67 -3.59
CA TRP A 422 -4.83 18.61 -2.62
C TRP A 422 -4.06 19.93 -2.55
N SER A 423 -2.76 19.92 -2.80
CA SER A 423 -1.97 21.14 -2.95
C SER A 423 -2.43 21.94 -4.17
N ASN A 424 -2.62 21.27 -5.32
CA ASN A 424 -3.15 21.90 -6.52
C ASN A 424 -4.57 22.46 -6.29
N ALA A 425 -5.45 21.69 -5.63
CA ALA A 425 -6.79 22.16 -5.27
C ALA A 425 -6.76 23.38 -4.34
N GLN A 426 -5.81 23.42 -3.39
CA GLN A 426 -5.62 24.55 -2.49
C GLN A 426 -5.15 25.80 -3.25
N GLN A 427 -4.23 25.66 -4.21
CA GLN A 427 -3.78 26.78 -5.03
C GLN A 427 -4.90 27.44 -5.85
N LEU A 428 -5.95 26.67 -6.19
CA LEU A 428 -7.13 27.18 -6.90
C LEU A 428 -8.16 27.85 -6.00
N THR A 429 -8.03 27.69 -4.69
CA THR A 429 -8.99 28.24 -3.74
C THR A 429 -9.10 29.76 -3.85
N GLU A 430 -7.97 30.46 -3.97
CA GLU A 430 -7.97 31.92 -4.11
C GLU A 430 -8.59 32.35 -5.44
N LEU A 431 -8.26 31.65 -6.53
CA LEU A 431 -8.84 31.89 -7.85
C LEU A 431 -10.36 31.74 -7.80
N TRP A 432 -10.86 30.64 -7.21
CA TRP A 432 -12.30 30.43 -7.09
C TRP A 432 -12.97 31.45 -6.18
N LEU A 433 -12.40 31.71 -5.00
CA LEU A 433 -12.98 32.57 -3.98
C LEU A 433 -13.05 34.04 -4.43
N TYR A 434 -12.01 34.52 -5.11
CA TYR A 434 -11.87 35.94 -5.44
C TYR A 434 -12.14 36.28 -6.91
N ARG A 435 -12.14 35.30 -7.81
CA ARG A 435 -12.39 35.50 -9.24
C ARG A 435 -13.67 34.81 -9.70
N THR A 436 -13.74 33.49 -9.60
CA THR A 436 -14.81 32.70 -10.23
C THR A 436 -16.16 32.84 -9.53
N VAL A 437 -16.21 32.64 -8.21
CA VAL A 437 -17.45 32.72 -7.43
C VAL A 437 -18.09 34.12 -7.51
N PRO A 438 -17.38 35.23 -7.25
CA PRO A 438 -17.95 36.57 -7.35
C PRO A 438 -18.53 36.88 -8.73
N ARG A 439 -17.89 36.41 -9.80
CA ARG A 439 -18.44 36.57 -11.16
C ARG A 439 -19.71 35.75 -11.34
N LEU A 440 -19.75 34.49 -10.92
CA LEU A 440 -20.98 33.70 -11.00
C LEU A 440 -22.10 34.28 -10.12
N ASP A 441 -21.77 34.93 -9.00
CA ASP A 441 -22.70 35.73 -8.21
C ASP A 441 -23.24 36.93 -9.00
N LEU A 442 -22.34 37.70 -9.65
CA LEU A 442 -22.71 38.82 -10.51
C LEU A 442 -23.62 38.39 -11.68
N TYR A 443 -23.26 37.33 -12.41
CA TYR A 443 -24.09 36.80 -13.50
C TYR A 443 -25.47 36.37 -13.03
N LYS A 444 -25.56 35.80 -11.82
CA LYS A 444 -26.85 35.46 -11.22
C LYS A 444 -27.68 36.72 -11.00
N GLU A 445 -27.09 37.77 -10.43
CA GLU A 445 -27.87 38.98 -10.19
C GLU A 445 -28.29 39.66 -11.50
N VAL A 446 -27.37 39.78 -12.47
CA VAL A 446 -27.69 40.29 -13.82
C VAL A 446 -28.86 39.53 -14.43
N HIS A 447 -28.88 38.19 -14.37
CA HIS A 447 -29.99 37.45 -14.97
C HIS A 447 -31.32 37.60 -14.23
N ASN A 448 -31.31 37.83 -12.91
CA ASN A 448 -32.53 38.11 -12.15
C ASN A 448 -33.11 39.45 -12.60
N GLN A 449 -32.26 40.46 -12.73
CA GLN A 449 -32.66 41.80 -13.17
C GLN A 449 -33.13 41.82 -14.64
N LEU A 450 -32.52 41.02 -15.52
CA LEU A 450 -33.00 40.83 -16.89
C LEU A 450 -34.36 40.11 -16.93
N GLU A 451 -34.64 39.20 -15.99
CA GLU A 451 -35.95 38.57 -15.82
C GLU A 451 -37.04 39.55 -15.36
N ASP A 452 -36.67 40.60 -14.63
CA ASP A 452 -37.61 41.62 -14.16
C ASP A 452 -37.76 42.81 -15.13
N SER A 453 -36.80 42.99 -16.04
CA SER A 453 -36.79 44.08 -17.03
C SER A 453 -38.01 44.07 -17.96
N GLY A 454 -38.56 45.25 -18.26
CA GLY A 454 -39.65 45.41 -19.21
C GLY A 454 -39.32 44.90 -20.62
N LYS A 455 -40.35 44.57 -21.40
CA LYS A 455 -40.18 44.03 -22.76
C LYS A 455 -39.42 45.00 -23.69
N GLU A 456 -39.70 46.28 -23.56
CA GLU A 456 -39.13 47.34 -24.40
C GLU A 456 -37.64 47.57 -24.10
N ASP A 457 -37.23 47.45 -22.82
CA ASP A 457 -35.86 47.72 -22.38
C ASP A 457 -34.96 46.49 -22.42
N LEU A 458 -35.54 45.28 -22.47
CA LEU A 458 -34.82 44.01 -22.34
C LEU A 458 -33.63 43.88 -23.28
N LEU A 459 -33.80 44.28 -24.55
CA LEU A 459 -32.73 44.19 -25.54
C LEU A 459 -31.56 45.11 -25.20
N ASN A 460 -31.85 46.35 -24.81
CA ASN A 460 -30.86 47.35 -24.43
C ASN A 460 -30.14 46.94 -23.15
N HIS A 461 -30.88 46.48 -22.14
CA HIS A 461 -30.35 45.97 -20.88
C HIS A 461 -29.44 44.75 -21.09
N MET A 462 -29.85 43.79 -21.91
CA MET A 462 -29.02 42.61 -22.19
C MET A 462 -27.76 42.96 -22.99
N ALA A 463 -27.87 43.86 -23.97
CA ALA A 463 -26.72 44.33 -24.74
C ALA A 463 -25.71 45.09 -23.85
N GLY A 464 -26.20 45.98 -23.00
CA GLY A 464 -25.38 46.71 -22.02
C GLY A 464 -24.71 45.78 -21.02
N ALA A 465 -25.46 44.82 -20.47
CA ALA A 465 -24.92 43.82 -19.55
C ALA A 465 -23.81 42.97 -20.19
N ASN A 466 -24.02 42.45 -21.41
CA ASN A 466 -22.99 41.69 -22.13
C ASN A 466 -21.73 42.52 -22.35
N GLN A 467 -21.87 43.80 -22.71
CA GLN A 467 -20.73 44.67 -22.96
C GLN A 467 -19.90 44.88 -21.69
N GLN A 468 -20.56 45.26 -20.58
CA GLN A 468 -19.88 45.52 -19.32
C GLN A 468 -19.26 44.26 -18.71
N LEU A 469 -19.92 43.10 -18.84
CA LEU A 469 -19.37 41.82 -18.39
C LEU A 469 -18.13 41.40 -19.21
N GLU A 470 -18.10 41.66 -20.51
CA GLU A 470 -16.90 41.39 -21.32
C GLU A 470 -15.76 42.36 -21.04
N ASP A 471 -16.07 43.62 -20.81
CA ASP A 471 -15.06 44.59 -20.42
C ASP A 471 -14.47 44.25 -19.04
N LEU A 472 -15.29 43.77 -18.10
CA LEU A 472 -14.80 43.16 -16.86
C LEU A 472 -13.81 42.01 -17.15
N GLU A 473 -14.18 41.04 -17.98
CA GLU A 473 -13.31 39.89 -18.27
C GLU A 473 -11.96 40.29 -18.88
N ARG A 474 -11.95 41.28 -19.79
CA ARG A 474 -10.70 41.79 -20.39
C ARG A 474 -9.75 42.38 -19.36
N HIS A 475 -10.27 42.97 -18.28
CA HIS A 475 -9.47 43.65 -17.25
C HIS A 475 -9.04 42.75 -16.09
N LEU A 476 -9.62 41.55 -15.96
CA LEU A 476 -9.24 40.60 -14.90
C LEU A 476 -7.89 39.91 -15.15
N GLY A 477 -7.30 40.04 -16.34
CA GLY A 477 -6.04 39.39 -16.70
C GLY A 477 -6.18 37.87 -16.89
N GLU A 478 -5.06 37.20 -17.14
CA GLU A 478 -5.04 35.76 -17.43
C GLU A 478 -5.28 34.91 -16.18
N LEU A 479 -5.83 33.70 -16.35
CA LEU A 479 -6.09 32.78 -15.23
C LEU A 479 -4.83 32.37 -14.46
N LYS A 480 -3.68 32.30 -15.15
CA LYS A 480 -2.40 31.91 -14.54
C LYS A 480 -1.96 32.88 -13.44
N ASP A 481 -2.28 34.17 -13.59
CA ASP A 481 -1.86 35.22 -12.65
C ASP A 481 -2.67 35.19 -11.34
N TRP A 482 -3.78 34.45 -11.33
CA TRP A 482 -4.66 34.29 -10.18
C TRP A 482 -4.34 33.07 -9.30
N LYS A 483 -3.45 32.18 -9.74
CA LYS A 483 -2.95 31.08 -8.91
C LYS A 483 -2.11 31.62 -7.74
N GLN A 484 -1.88 30.80 -6.73
CA GLN A 484 -1.14 31.20 -5.52
C GLN A 484 0.29 31.71 -5.83
N ASP A 485 0.90 31.18 -6.88
CA ASP A 485 2.22 31.53 -7.43
C ASP A 485 2.15 32.55 -8.59
N GLY A 486 0.97 33.11 -8.84
CA GLY A 486 0.74 34.10 -9.90
C GLY A 486 1.25 35.50 -9.55
N GLN A 487 1.19 36.40 -10.53
CA GLN A 487 1.70 37.77 -10.40
C GLN A 487 0.82 38.69 -9.53
N ILE A 488 -0.45 38.33 -9.31
CA ILE A 488 -1.40 39.19 -8.58
C ILE A 488 -1.28 38.91 -7.08
N SER A 489 -1.06 39.96 -6.29
CA SER A 489 -0.96 39.83 -4.83
C SER A 489 -2.29 39.33 -4.20
N PRO A 490 -2.25 38.56 -3.09
CA PRO A 490 -3.46 38.10 -2.41
C PRO A 490 -4.40 39.25 -1.97
N GLU A 491 -3.86 40.37 -1.52
CA GLU A 491 -4.62 41.57 -1.14
C GLU A 491 -5.40 42.11 -2.34
N THR A 492 -4.73 42.18 -3.48
CA THR A 492 -5.32 42.64 -4.73
C THR A 492 -6.42 41.71 -5.21
N LYS A 493 -6.21 40.39 -5.20
CA LYS A 493 -7.27 39.40 -5.52
C LYS A 493 -8.49 39.62 -4.64
N LYS A 494 -8.28 39.76 -3.32
CA LYS A 494 -9.35 39.99 -2.35
C LYS A 494 -10.11 41.29 -2.60
N GLN A 495 -9.42 42.38 -2.96
CA GLN A 495 -10.04 43.65 -3.31
C GLN A 495 -10.93 43.53 -4.55
N VAL A 496 -10.45 42.85 -5.59
CA VAL A 496 -11.24 42.59 -6.81
C VAL A 496 -12.48 41.76 -6.49
N GLY A 497 -12.32 40.63 -5.80
CA GLY A 497 -13.45 39.77 -5.42
C GLY A 497 -14.47 40.51 -4.55
N LYS A 498 -14.01 41.37 -3.64
CA LYS A 498 -14.89 42.22 -2.84
C LYS A 498 -15.64 43.25 -3.70
N ALA A 499 -14.97 43.91 -4.64
CA ALA A 499 -15.60 44.89 -5.52
C ALA A 499 -16.70 44.25 -6.38
N ILE A 500 -16.44 43.08 -6.99
CA ILE A 500 -17.44 42.35 -7.78
C ILE A 500 -18.64 41.96 -6.91
N ASN A 501 -18.40 41.46 -5.69
CA ASN A 501 -19.46 41.09 -4.75
C ASN A 501 -20.26 42.30 -4.22
N GLU A 502 -19.68 43.51 -4.20
CA GLU A 502 -20.41 44.73 -3.85
C GLU A 502 -21.34 45.14 -5.00
N ILE A 503 -20.88 45.03 -6.24
CA ILE A 503 -21.69 45.28 -7.44
C ILE A 503 -22.86 44.29 -7.52
N SER A 504 -22.62 43.01 -7.25
CA SER A 504 -23.65 41.97 -7.30
C SER A 504 -24.74 42.09 -6.21
N LYS A 505 -24.66 43.09 -5.33
CA LYS A 505 -25.70 43.40 -4.32
C LYS A 505 -26.62 44.53 -4.76
N GLU A 506 -26.36 45.15 -5.90
CA GLU A 506 -27.24 46.18 -6.43
C GLU A 506 -28.52 45.56 -6.99
N ASN A 507 -29.65 46.10 -6.56
CA ASN A 507 -30.99 45.61 -6.92
C ASN A 507 -31.54 46.27 -8.20
N GLU A 508 -30.80 47.21 -8.80
CA GLU A 508 -31.20 47.91 -10.02
C GLU A 508 -30.12 47.69 -11.08
N LEU A 509 -30.54 47.22 -12.27
CA LEU A 509 -29.61 46.85 -13.34
C LEU A 509 -28.76 48.04 -13.79
N ASP A 510 -29.35 49.20 -14.04
CA ASP A 510 -28.62 50.37 -14.53
C ASP A 510 -27.52 50.81 -13.56
N LYS A 511 -27.82 50.85 -12.25
CA LYS A 511 -26.84 51.15 -11.20
C LYS A 511 -25.75 50.08 -11.12
N MET A 512 -26.11 48.81 -11.33
CA MET A 512 -25.13 47.72 -11.37
C MET A 512 -24.18 47.88 -12.56
N LEU A 513 -24.69 48.23 -13.74
CA LEU A 513 -23.89 48.46 -14.95
C LEU A 513 -22.99 49.70 -14.81
N GLU A 514 -23.50 50.79 -14.26
CA GLU A 514 -22.72 52.00 -13.96
C GLU A 514 -21.56 51.69 -12.99
N LYS A 515 -21.84 50.96 -11.89
CA LYS A 515 -20.78 50.57 -10.95
C LYS A 515 -19.78 49.59 -11.56
N LEU A 516 -20.22 48.75 -12.50
CA LEU A 516 -19.34 47.83 -13.21
C LEU A 516 -18.38 48.61 -14.12
N GLU A 517 -18.90 49.58 -14.87
CA GLU A 517 -18.11 50.49 -15.71
C GLU A 517 -17.09 51.30 -14.88
N ASP A 518 -17.52 51.83 -13.74
CA ASP A 518 -16.66 52.55 -12.80
C ASP A 518 -15.54 51.65 -12.25
N ALA A 519 -15.87 50.41 -11.86
CA ALA A 519 -14.90 49.47 -11.32
C ALA A 519 -13.83 49.07 -12.36
N VAL A 520 -14.27 48.84 -13.61
CA VAL A 520 -13.39 48.56 -14.76
C VAL A 520 -12.50 49.76 -15.05
N SER A 521 -13.04 50.98 -15.04
CA SER A 521 -12.32 52.20 -15.39
C SER A 521 -11.31 52.67 -14.34
N SER A 522 -11.64 52.53 -13.05
CA SER A 522 -10.88 53.13 -11.94
C SER A 522 -9.95 52.17 -11.21
N LYS A 523 -10.46 50.97 -10.83
CA LYS A 523 -9.76 50.06 -9.93
C LYS A 523 -8.97 48.99 -10.66
N MET A 524 -9.46 48.51 -11.80
CA MET A 524 -8.79 47.40 -12.51
C MET A 524 -7.62 47.86 -13.38
N LYS A 525 -7.56 49.13 -13.82
CA LYS A 525 -6.36 49.67 -14.48
C LYS A 525 -5.13 49.67 -13.58
N ALA A 526 -5.31 49.76 -12.25
CA ALA A 526 -4.22 49.67 -11.29
C ALA A 526 -3.63 48.25 -11.17
N LEU A 527 -4.27 47.23 -11.74
CA LEU A 527 -3.78 45.85 -11.79
C LEU A 527 -2.85 45.57 -12.97
N GLY A 528 -2.96 46.37 -14.04
CA GLY A 528 -2.21 46.19 -15.28
C GLY A 528 -0.90 46.98 -15.36
N ASN A 529 -0.62 47.82 -14.36
CA ASN A 529 0.64 48.54 -14.19
C ASN A 529 1.39 47.96 -12.99
#